data_AF-A0AAV6XVE3-F1
#
_entry.id   AF-A0AAV6XVE3-F1
#
_cell.length_a   1.000
_cell.length_b   1.000
_cell.length_c   1.000
_cell.angle_alpha   90.00
_cell.angle_beta   90.00
_cell.angle_gamma   90.00
#
_symmetry.space_group_name_H-M   'P 1'
#
loop_
_entity.id
_entity.type
_entity.pdbx_description
1 polymer ?
#
loop_
_entity_poly.entity_id
_entity_poly.type
_entity_poly.pdbx_seq_one_letter_code
_entity_poly.pdbx_strand_id
1 'polypeptide(L)'
;MAVNICHCSRLARIRCCWIDANPGRRFYGCDTNRDEGGCGFFVWLDPPMCERSRNVIPGLLRSVDRLQAELETARQRETERGEHGRDWCYHGSFFS
;
A
#
# COMPACT_ATOMS: atom_id res chain seq x y z
N MET A 1 -29.08 8.06 8.46
CA MET A 1 -27.60 8.12 8.52
C MET A 1 -27.21 9.14 9.57
N ALA A 2 -26.33 8.79 10.51
CA ALA A 2 -25.85 9.74 11.51
C ALA A 2 -24.93 10.77 10.83
N VAL A 3 -25.19 12.06 11.05
CA VAL A 3 -24.32 13.14 10.60
C VAL A 3 -23.26 13.36 11.67
N ASN A 4 -21.99 13.26 11.30
CA ASN A 4 -20.88 13.54 12.20
C ASN A 4 -20.41 14.98 11.96
N ILE A 5 -20.43 15.81 12.99
CA ILE A 5 -19.98 17.21 12.96
C ILE A 5 -18.73 17.31 13.82
N CYS A 6 -17.66 17.89 13.27
CA CYS A 6 -16.41 18.10 14.01
C CYS A 6 -16.51 19.31 14.95
N HIS A 7 -15.51 19.52 15.81
CA HIS A 7 -15.50 20.66 16.74
C HIS A 7 -15.37 22.04 16.06
N CYS A 8 -15.10 22.08 14.75
CA CYS A 8 -15.18 23.30 13.95
C CYS A 8 -16.60 23.59 13.42
N SER A 9 -17.61 22.84 13.88
CA SER A 9 -19.01 22.91 13.41
C SER A 9 -19.18 22.62 11.92
N ARG A 10 -18.28 21.84 11.33
CA ARG A 10 -18.32 21.40 9.92
C ARG A 10 -18.58 19.89 9.84
N LEU A 11 -19.08 19.44 8.68
CA LEU A 11 -19.25 18.01 8.42
C LEU A 11 -17.90 17.29 8.51
N ALA A 12 -17.84 16.23 9.31
CA ALA A 12 -16.68 15.35 9.37
C ALA A 12 -16.57 14.51 8.09
N ARG A 13 -15.35 14.28 7.64
CA ARG A 13 -15.03 13.51 6.44
C ARG A 13 -14.66 12.08 6.79
N ILE A 14 -15.05 11.13 5.96
CA ILE A 14 -14.56 9.75 6.07
C ILE A 14 -13.12 9.71 5.59
N ARG A 15 -12.24 9.14 6.40
CA ARG A 15 -10.81 8.95 6.15
C ARG A 15 -10.43 7.50 6.46
N CYS A 16 -9.37 7.01 5.84
CA CYS A 16 -8.83 5.69 6.10
C CYS A 16 -7.54 5.80 6.92
N CYS A 17 -7.39 4.91 7.90
CA CYS A 17 -6.13 4.74 8.61
C CYS A 17 -5.20 3.85 7.77
N TRP A 18 -3.93 4.24 7.66
CA TRP A 18 -2.92 3.54 6.85
C TRP A 18 -1.73 3.04 7.67
N ILE A 19 -1.86 2.97 8.99
CA ILE A 19 -0.83 2.38 9.85
C ILE A 19 -1.02 0.86 9.93
N ASP A 20 0.08 0.12 10.13
CA ASP A 20 0.09 -1.35 10.20
C ASP A 20 -0.90 -1.95 11.22
N ALA A 21 -1.16 -1.23 12.32
CA ALA A 21 -2.09 -1.69 13.35
C ALA A 21 -3.56 -1.59 12.92
N ASN A 22 -3.90 -0.70 11.99
CA ASN A 22 -5.26 -0.41 11.55
C ASN A 22 -5.38 -0.17 10.03
N PRO A 23 -4.77 -1.01 9.15
CA PRO A 23 -4.78 -0.78 7.71
C PRO A 23 -6.21 -0.73 7.17
N GLY A 24 -6.52 0.31 6.42
CA GLY A 24 -7.79 0.49 5.73
C GLY A 24 -9.00 0.77 6.63
N ARG A 25 -8.83 0.84 7.97
CA ARG A 25 -9.94 1.07 8.90
C ARG A 25 -10.43 2.51 8.79
N ARG A 26 -11.73 2.71 8.56
CA ARG A 26 -12.29 4.04 8.33
C ARG A 26 -12.70 4.74 9.63
N PHE A 27 -12.56 6.06 9.62
CA PHE A 27 -12.97 6.95 10.70
C PHE A 27 -13.53 8.26 10.13
N TYR A 28 -14.39 8.94 10.90
CA TYR A 28 -14.76 10.33 10.67
C TYR A 28 -13.70 11.24 11.29
N GLY A 29 -13.15 12.14 10.47
CA GLY A 29 -12.16 13.14 10.87
C GLY A 29 -12.62 14.56 10.57
N CYS A 30 -11.98 15.55 11.19
CA CYS A 30 -12.09 16.93 10.73
C CYS A 30 -11.70 17.03 9.24
N ASP A 31 -12.32 17.96 8.52
CA ASP A 31 -11.98 18.23 7.12
C ASP A 31 -10.54 18.74 6.98
N THR A 32 -10.09 19.58 7.92
CA THR A 32 -8.71 20.08 8.02
C THR A 32 -7.84 19.11 8.85
N ASN A 33 -6.61 18.84 8.38
CA ASN A 33 -5.65 18.02 9.13
C ASN A 33 -5.25 18.70 10.45
N ARG A 34 -4.87 17.92 11.46
CA ARG A 34 -4.44 18.47 12.76
C ARG A 34 -3.20 19.37 12.61
N ASP A 35 -2.26 18.98 11.75
CA ASP A 35 -1.03 19.75 11.49
C ASP A 35 -1.30 21.07 10.73
N GLU A 36 -2.47 21.17 10.10
CA GLU A 36 -2.97 22.37 9.40
C GLU A 36 -3.95 23.19 10.28
N GLY A 37 -4.02 22.91 11.58
CA GLY A 37 -4.91 23.62 12.53
C GLY A 37 -6.32 23.02 12.66
N GLY A 38 -6.55 21.81 12.16
CA GLY A 38 -7.79 21.07 12.37
C GLY A 38 -8.02 20.68 13.84
N CYS A 39 -9.28 20.60 14.25
CA CYS A 39 -9.65 20.40 15.66
C CYS A 39 -9.38 18.99 16.23
N GLY A 40 -8.82 18.06 15.44
CA GLY A 40 -8.52 16.70 15.90
C GLY A 40 -9.75 15.81 16.15
N PHE A 41 -10.95 16.20 15.71
CA PHE A 41 -12.14 15.36 15.79
C PHE A 41 -11.89 13.99 15.15
N PHE A 42 -12.27 12.92 15.86
CA PHE A 42 -12.02 11.54 15.47
C PHE A 42 -13.10 10.60 16.01
N VAL A 43 -13.74 9.82 15.15
CA VAL A 43 -14.68 8.75 15.54
C VAL A 43 -14.53 7.56 14.59
N TRP A 44 -14.37 6.35 15.12
CA TRP A 44 -14.30 5.14 14.28
C TRP A 44 -15.63 4.88 13.56
N LEU A 45 -15.57 4.66 12.25
CA LEU A 45 -16.71 4.21 11.44
C LEU A 45 -16.80 2.68 11.47
N ASP A 46 -15.66 2.02 11.25
CA ASP A 46 -15.58 0.56 11.25
C ASP A 46 -15.22 0.03 12.65
N PRO A 47 -15.76 -1.12 13.08
CA PRO A 47 -15.35 -1.77 14.33
C PRO A 47 -13.87 -2.16 14.29
N PRO A 48 -13.25 -2.43 15.46
CA PRO A 48 -11.86 -2.89 15.50
C PRO A 48 -11.73 -4.21 14.73
N MET A 49 -10.65 -4.33 13.96
CA MET A 49 -10.31 -5.59 13.31
C MET A 49 -10.02 -6.66 14.37
N CYS A 50 -10.38 -7.91 14.09
CA CYS A 50 -10.05 -9.00 14.98
C CYS A 50 -8.52 -9.13 15.13
N GLU A 51 -8.08 -9.62 16.29
CA GLU A 51 -6.65 -9.77 16.60
C GLU A 51 -5.90 -10.61 15.56
N ARG A 52 -6.54 -11.67 15.07
CA ARG A 52 -5.99 -12.48 13.98
C ARG A 52 -5.72 -11.64 12.73
N SER A 53 -6.67 -10.83 12.28
CA SER A 53 -6.49 -10.00 11.08
C SER A 53 -5.41 -8.95 11.25
N ARG A 54 -5.31 -8.33 12.45
CA ARG A 54 -4.23 -7.37 12.76
C ARG A 54 -2.83 -7.96 12.63
N ASN A 55 -2.67 -9.27 12.85
CA ASN A 55 -1.38 -9.97 12.71
C ASN A 55 -1.17 -10.56 11.31
N VAL A 56 -2.23 -11.14 10.72
CA VAL A 56 -2.15 -11.85 9.43
C VAL A 56 -2.01 -10.88 8.26
N ILE A 57 -2.78 -9.80 8.21
CA ILE A 57 -2.79 -8.86 7.06
C ILE A 57 -1.40 -8.27 6.82
N PRO A 58 -0.69 -7.70 7.82
CA PRO A 58 0.67 -7.19 7.60
C PRO A 58 1.66 -8.27 7.15
N GLY A 59 1.52 -9.50 7.65
CA GLY A 59 2.34 -10.63 7.22
C GLY A 59 2.12 -11.01 5.75
N LEU A 60 0.87 -10.97 5.29
CA LEU A 60 0.53 -11.19 3.88
C LEU A 60 1.06 -10.07 2.99
N LEU A 61 0.90 -8.80 3.39
CA LEU A 61 1.43 -7.66 2.63
C LEU A 61 2.95 -7.78 2.42
N ARG A 62 3.72 -8.01 3.49
CA ARG A 62 5.17 -8.25 3.38
C ARG A 62 5.53 -9.43 2.48
N SER A 63 4.70 -10.48 2.49
CA SER A 63 4.92 -11.64 1.63
C SER A 63 4.67 -11.31 0.17
N VAL A 64 3.64 -10.52 -0.13
CA VAL A 64 3.35 -10.01 -1.47
C VAL A 64 4.49 -9.13 -1.97
N ASP A 65 4.95 -8.16 -1.17
CA ASP A 65 6.05 -7.27 -1.54
C ASP A 65 7.33 -8.06 -1.87
N ARG A 66 7.65 -9.07 -1.05
CA ARG A 66 8.79 -9.97 -1.29
C ARG A 66 8.64 -10.75 -2.61
N LEU A 67 7.47 -11.33 -2.85
CA LEU A 67 7.23 -12.10 -4.08
C LEU A 67 7.27 -11.20 -5.32
N GLN A 68 6.80 -9.95 -5.22
CA GLN A 68 6.91 -8.97 -6.31
C GLN A 68 8.37 -8.65 -6.61
N ALA A 69 9.21 -8.42 -5.60
CA ALA A 69 10.64 -8.18 -5.79
C ALA A 69 11.38 -9.39 -6.39
N GLU A 70 11.03 -10.62 -5.97
CA GLU A 70 11.57 -11.85 -6.54
C GLU A 70 11.18 -12.00 -8.02
N LEU A 71 9.93 -11.69 -8.38
CA LEU A 71 9.44 -11.70 -9.77
C LEU A 71 10.14 -10.65 -10.63
N GLU A 72 10.32 -9.44 -10.11
CA GLU A 72 11.05 -8.36 -10.81
C GLU A 72 12.50 -8.77 -11.10
N THR A 73 13.18 -9.34 -10.09
CA THR A 73 14.54 -9.86 -10.25
C THR A 73 14.61 -10.98 -11.28
N ALA A 74 13.65 -11.91 -11.26
CA ALA A 74 13.60 -13.00 -12.23
C ALA A 74 13.39 -12.51 -13.66
N ARG A 75 12.49 -11.53 -13.85
CA ARG A 75 12.25 -10.87 -15.15
C ARG A 75 13.48 -10.14 -15.66
N GLN A 76 14.22 -9.47 -14.77
CA GLN A 76 15.46 -8.81 -15.14
C GLN A 76 16.50 -9.82 -15.64
N ARG A 77 16.72 -10.91 -14.90
CA ARG A 77 17.65 -11.98 -15.31
C ARG A 77 17.27 -12.62 -16.64
N GLU A 78 15.98 -12.78 -16.91
CA GLU A 78 15.49 -13.29 -18.18
C GLU A 78 15.76 -12.31 -19.34
N THR A 79 15.55 -11.01 -19.09
CA THR A 79 15.86 -9.95 -20.05
C THR A 79 17.35 -9.91 -20.36
N GLU A 80 18.20 -9.92 -19.33
CA GLU A 80 19.66 -9.95 -19.45
C GLU A 80 20.14 -11.20 -20.22
N ARG A 81 19.57 -12.38 -19.91
CA ARG A 81 19.86 -13.62 -20.67
C ARG A 81 19.43 -13.51 -22.13
N GLY A 82 18.27 -12.91 -22.40
CA GLY A 82 17.77 -12.67 -23.75
C GLY A 82 18.63 -11.66 -24.52
N GLU A 83 19.09 -10.59 -23.86
CA GLU A 83 20.04 -9.62 -24.40
C GLU A 83 21.39 -10.24 -24.71
N HIS A 84 21.95 -10.98 -23.76
CA HIS A 84 23.18 -11.73 -23.96
C HIS A 84 23.03 -12.72 -25.12
N GLY A 85 21.92 -13.47 -25.17
CA GLY A 85 21.63 -14.38 -26.28
C GLY A 85 21.53 -13.66 -27.63
N ARG A 86 20.90 -12.48 -27.67
CA ARG A 86 20.86 -11.63 -28.88
C ARG A 86 22.26 -11.17 -29.27
N ASP A 87 23.07 -10.70 -28.32
CA ASP A 87 24.46 -10.26 -28.53
C ASP A 87 25.33 -11.38 -29.11
N TRP A 88 25.24 -12.61 -28.57
CA TRP A 88 25.87 -13.79 -29.16
C TRP A 88 25.38 -14.08 -30.58
N CYS A 89 24.09 -13.91 -30.89
CA CYS A 89 23.58 -14.07 -32.25
C CYS A 89 24.13 -13.00 -33.22
N TYR A 90 24.32 -11.75 -32.77
CA TYR A 90 24.87 -10.67 -33.59
C TYR A 90 26.38 -10.77 -33.80
N HIS A 91 27.12 -11.23 -32.80
CA HIS A 91 28.59 -11.39 -32.87
C HIS A 91 29.03 -12.79 -33.34
N GLY A 92 28.14 -13.79 -33.35
CA GLY A 92 28.38 -15.17 -33.77
C GLY A 92 28.40 -15.41 -35.29
N SER A 93 28.88 -14.45 -36.08
CA SER A 93 29.13 -14.60 -37.52
C SER A 93 30.62 -14.78 -37.82
N PHE A 94 31.28 -15.78 -37.24
CA PHE A 94 32.59 -16.24 -37.69
C PHE A 94 32.81 -17.73 -37.38
N PHE A 95 32.01 -18.61 -37.99
CA PHE A 95 32.40 -20.01 -38.16
C PHE A 95 31.83 -20.58 -39.47
N SER A 96 32.43 -20.17 -40.59
CA SER A 96 32.69 -20.96 -41.80
C SER A 96 33.66 -20.20 -42.69
#